data_AF-A0AAV0V425-F1
#
_entry.id   AF-A0AAV0V425-F1
#
_cell.length_a   1.000
_cell.length_b   1.000
_cell.length_c   1.000
_cell.angle_alpha   90.00
_cell.angle_beta   90.00
_cell.angle_gamma   90.00
#
_symmetry.space_group_name_H-M   'P 1'
#
loop_
_entity.id
_entity.type
_entity.pdbx_description
1 polymer ?
#
loop_
_entity_poly.entity_id
_entity_poly.type
_entity_poly.pdbx_seq_one_letter_code
_entity_poly.pdbx_strand_id
1 'polypeptide(L)'
;MQWLFLILLTSLATVGIVAKATGQEVEILIGAGCAFSNYSTLPKATASEPSYRLQLDPGLGKGIYVLYFAHFNLPESDVLVLRASDGTETKPPVAVLSGKNATGAFYSTAISGNGVVLELFKTPVPGQSRSTSCRGFTISRFLFTPQALVDEAQHLQVAVEVPLTNLTSMTDTDDNDHVNNESLCGADESVEAACAPNATNSAEGEIMLAKSRPVARLSIIKDNGMVIAYCTGWLLGCEGHLITNQHCISNNQDALNTKVEFLAQSTSCGGGEACDSRGACPGPIGVTSTTLVAASEELDYAVVRIGTNDTVTNLSGLYEKTGGYLQLRASGAVLKESIYIPQHPLGYGKRIAWLYNGQPGRVESLTVTECREGDVGYYIDTQEGASGSPILATRDHTVIAMHHCGGCLNGAIPAQSIIEDLAAKGVLPKCSVAKAGQPHNE
;
A
#
# COMPACT_ATOMS: atom_id res chain seq x y z
N MET A 1 24.67 -15.28 72.20
CA MET A 1 24.38 -15.85 70.86
C MET A 1 22.93 -15.55 70.52
N GLN A 2 22.70 -14.46 69.79
CA GLN A 2 21.42 -14.09 69.21
C GLN A 2 21.74 -13.65 67.78
N TRP A 3 21.24 -14.39 66.80
CA TRP A 3 21.47 -14.12 65.39
C TRP A 3 20.51 -13.04 64.90
N LEU A 4 21.06 -11.94 64.40
CA LEU A 4 20.35 -10.89 63.68
C LEU A 4 20.02 -11.39 62.27
N PHE A 5 18.74 -11.41 61.92
CA PHE A 5 18.27 -11.45 60.54
C PHE A 5 18.34 -10.03 59.96
N LEU A 6 19.24 -9.81 58.99
CA LEU A 6 19.24 -8.62 58.14
C LEU A 6 18.64 -9.04 56.78
N ILE A 7 17.46 -8.52 56.48
CA ILE A 7 16.80 -8.69 55.17
C ILE A 7 17.51 -7.74 54.20
N LEU A 8 18.27 -8.29 53.26
CA LEU A 8 18.85 -7.55 52.14
C LEU A 8 17.88 -7.63 50.95
N LEU A 9 17.17 -6.54 50.67
CA LEU A 9 16.49 -6.34 49.38
C LEU A 9 17.56 -6.22 48.29
N THR A 10 17.73 -7.24 47.46
CA THR A 10 18.46 -7.11 46.20
C THR A 10 17.45 -6.80 45.09
N SER A 11 17.48 -5.54 44.64
CA SER A 11 16.87 -5.12 43.38
C SER A 11 17.49 -5.90 42.23
N LEU A 12 16.76 -6.86 41.64
CA LEU A 12 17.08 -7.30 40.30
C LEU A 12 16.53 -6.25 39.32
N ALA A 13 17.43 -5.40 38.85
CA ALA A 13 17.21 -4.62 37.64
C ALA A 13 16.98 -5.60 36.48
N THR A 14 15.76 -5.64 35.97
CA THR A 14 15.47 -6.27 34.68
C THR A 14 16.09 -5.38 33.61
N VAL A 15 17.27 -5.76 33.13
CA VAL A 15 17.80 -5.23 31.87
C VAL A 15 16.93 -5.84 30.77
N GLY A 16 15.93 -5.08 30.33
CA GLY A 16 15.17 -5.39 29.13
C GLY A 16 16.15 -5.46 27.97
N ILE A 17 16.31 -6.65 27.39
CA ILE A 17 17.01 -6.79 26.12
C ILE A 17 16.11 -6.11 25.09
N VAL A 18 16.56 -4.94 24.65
CA VAL A 18 16.01 -4.22 23.50
C VAL A 18 16.17 -5.14 22.30
N ALA A 19 15.06 -5.69 21.80
CA ALA A 19 15.00 -6.36 20.51
C ALA A 19 15.29 -5.30 19.44
N LYS A 20 16.53 -5.27 18.96
CA LYS A 20 16.99 -4.36 17.93
C LYS A 20 16.82 -5.05 16.59
N ALA A 21 15.88 -4.57 15.78
CA ALA A 21 15.67 -5.18 14.49
C ALA A 21 15.20 -4.19 13.42
N THR A 22 16.15 -3.62 12.70
CA THR A 22 15.88 -2.73 11.57
C THR A 22 15.86 -3.55 10.29
N GLY A 23 14.78 -3.47 9.50
CA GLY A 23 14.90 -3.73 8.06
C GLY A 23 15.97 -2.78 7.51
N GLN A 24 16.97 -3.32 6.81
CA GLN A 24 18.14 -2.55 6.41
C GLN A 24 17.97 -2.05 4.98
N GLU A 25 18.01 -0.74 4.78
CA GLU A 25 18.25 -0.16 3.45
C GLU A 25 19.75 -0.31 3.15
N VAL A 26 20.05 -0.97 2.04
CA VAL A 26 21.42 -1.25 1.62
C VAL A 26 21.65 -0.60 0.27
N GLU A 27 22.54 0.37 0.24
CA GLU A 27 22.99 0.98 -1.02
C GLU A 27 23.83 -0.03 -1.80
N ILE A 28 23.52 -0.18 -3.08
CA ILE A 28 24.27 -1.00 -4.03
C ILE A 28 24.26 -0.30 -5.37
N LEU A 29 25.24 -0.53 -6.23
CA LEU A 29 25.17 -0.01 -7.59
C LEU A 29 25.46 -1.14 -8.56
N ILE A 30 24.39 -1.73 -9.09
CA ILE A 30 24.46 -2.86 -10.02
C ILE A 30 23.54 -2.60 -11.21
N GLY A 31 23.83 -3.24 -12.34
CA GLY A 31 23.03 -3.08 -13.53
C GLY A 31 23.64 -3.73 -14.75
N ALA A 32 22.89 -3.69 -15.85
CA ALA A 32 23.35 -4.11 -17.17
C ALA A 32 22.90 -3.08 -18.20
N GLY A 33 23.73 -2.79 -19.19
CA GLY A 33 23.52 -1.66 -20.08
C GLY A 33 23.90 -0.34 -19.42
N CYS A 34 23.64 0.77 -20.12
CA CYS A 34 23.86 2.11 -19.58
C CYS A 34 25.29 2.37 -19.06
N ALA A 35 25.41 2.78 -17.79
CA ALA A 35 26.68 3.09 -17.13
C ALA A 35 27.53 1.84 -16.85
N PHE A 36 26.95 0.63 -16.94
CA PHE A 36 27.62 -0.63 -16.59
C PHE A 36 28.21 -1.33 -17.80
N SER A 37 27.51 -1.30 -18.94
CA SER A 37 27.96 -1.95 -20.16
C SER A 37 27.23 -1.41 -21.39
N ASN A 38 27.72 -1.72 -22.59
CA ASN A 38 26.96 -1.46 -23.79
C ASN A 38 25.87 -2.55 -23.95
N TYR A 39 24.61 -2.15 -23.79
CA TYR A 39 23.47 -3.07 -23.86
C TYR A 39 23.40 -3.85 -25.18
N SER A 40 23.82 -3.23 -26.28
CA SER A 40 23.79 -3.83 -27.62
C SER A 40 24.84 -4.93 -27.80
N THR A 41 25.88 -4.95 -26.98
CA THR A 41 26.97 -5.95 -27.05
C THR A 41 26.81 -7.09 -26.06
N LEU A 42 25.78 -7.06 -25.20
CA LEU A 42 25.46 -8.20 -24.33
C LEU A 42 25.13 -9.44 -25.18
N PRO A 43 25.58 -10.65 -24.77
CA PRO A 43 25.37 -11.87 -25.53
C PRO A 43 23.88 -12.16 -25.71
N LYS A 44 23.52 -12.87 -26.79
CA LYS A 44 22.14 -13.33 -26.99
C LYS A 44 21.85 -14.47 -26.03
N ALA A 45 20.65 -14.47 -25.46
CA ALA A 45 20.22 -15.57 -24.62
C ALA A 45 20.07 -16.85 -25.46
N THR A 46 20.36 -17.98 -24.84
CA THR A 46 20.08 -19.32 -25.38
C THR A 46 18.97 -19.98 -24.54
N ALA A 47 18.60 -21.22 -24.88
CA ALA A 47 17.61 -21.96 -24.10
C ALA A 47 18.05 -22.24 -22.65
N SER A 48 19.36 -22.23 -22.37
CA SER A 48 19.94 -22.56 -21.07
C SER A 48 20.77 -21.44 -20.44
N GLU A 49 21.08 -20.37 -21.18
CA GLU A 49 21.93 -19.28 -20.70
C GLU A 49 21.29 -17.91 -20.97
N PRO A 50 21.08 -17.08 -19.94
CA PRO A 50 20.61 -15.71 -20.13
C PRO A 50 21.70 -14.82 -20.75
N SER A 51 21.27 -13.71 -21.35
CA SER A 51 22.14 -12.65 -21.87
C SER A 51 22.97 -11.95 -20.79
N TYR A 52 22.48 -11.97 -19.56
CA TYR A 52 23.18 -11.47 -18.39
C TYR A 52 22.64 -12.20 -17.17
N ARG A 53 23.52 -12.65 -16.27
CA ARG A 53 23.16 -13.25 -14.99
C ARG A 53 23.95 -12.60 -13.88
N LEU A 54 23.26 -12.16 -12.84
CA LEU A 54 23.88 -11.71 -11.60
C LEU A 54 23.17 -12.37 -10.43
N GLN A 55 23.95 -13.07 -9.60
CA GLN A 55 23.50 -13.56 -8.32
C GLN A 55 24.00 -12.59 -7.24
N LEU A 56 23.06 -11.90 -6.60
CA LEU A 56 23.29 -11.04 -5.46
C LEU A 56 23.01 -11.84 -4.18
N ASP A 57 24.09 -12.25 -3.51
CA ASP A 57 24.06 -12.82 -2.17
C ASP A 57 24.90 -11.92 -1.25
N PRO A 58 24.28 -10.91 -0.62
CA PRO A 58 24.99 -9.95 0.21
C PRO A 58 25.41 -10.54 1.56
N GLY A 59 25.16 -11.83 1.84
CA GLY A 59 25.48 -12.46 3.11
C GLY A 59 24.59 -12.01 4.27
N LEU A 60 23.44 -11.38 3.99
CA LEU A 60 22.48 -10.93 4.99
C LEU A 60 21.58 -12.07 5.52
N GLY A 61 21.64 -13.23 4.86
CA GLY A 61 20.88 -14.43 5.23
C GLY A 61 19.49 -14.46 4.62
N LYS A 62 18.68 -15.40 5.13
CA LYS A 62 17.31 -15.59 4.65
C LYS A 62 16.43 -14.42 5.08
N GLY A 63 15.63 -13.91 4.16
CA GLY A 63 14.72 -12.80 4.41
C GLY A 63 14.02 -12.34 3.14
N ILE A 64 13.50 -11.13 3.19
CA ILE A 64 12.81 -10.50 2.07
C ILE A 64 13.69 -9.40 1.48
N TYR A 65 13.88 -9.45 0.16
CA TYR A 65 14.65 -8.48 -0.62
C TYR A 65 13.72 -7.69 -1.56
N VAL A 66 13.78 -6.36 -1.51
CA VAL A 66 13.05 -5.47 -2.43
C VAL A 66 14.05 -4.53 -3.10
N LEU A 67 14.26 -4.68 -4.41
CA LEU A 67 15.25 -3.91 -5.16
C LEU A 67 14.67 -2.58 -5.60
N TYR A 68 15.45 -1.50 -5.54
CA TYR A 68 15.08 -0.23 -6.15
C TYR A 68 15.83 -0.03 -7.46
N PHE A 69 15.09 -0.06 -8.56
CA PHE A 69 15.56 0.35 -9.88
C PHE A 69 15.58 1.87 -9.95
N ALA A 70 16.77 2.46 -10.02
CA ALA A 70 16.94 3.89 -10.31
C ALA A 70 16.75 4.20 -11.80
N HIS A 71 16.91 3.19 -12.65
CA HIS A 71 16.66 3.26 -14.08
C HIS A 71 16.29 1.88 -14.60
N PHE A 72 15.29 1.82 -15.48
CA PHE A 72 14.91 0.62 -16.20
C PHE A 72 14.37 1.03 -17.58
N ASN A 73 15.02 0.55 -18.63
CA ASN A 73 14.63 0.82 -20.01
C ASN A 73 15.13 -0.31 -20.90
N LEU A 74 14.31 -1.34 -21.06
CA LEU A 74 14.60 -2.47 -21.95
C LEU A 74 13.82 -2.31 -23.27
N PRO A 75 14.26 -2.96 -24.36
CA PRO A 75 13.38 -3.23 -25.50
C PRO A 75 12.11 -3.96 -25.06
N GLU A 76 10.99 -3.71 -25.72
CA GLU A 76 9.67 -4.26 -25.33
C GLU A 76 9.64 -5.78 -25.24
N SER A 77 10.43 -6.45 -26.09
CA SER A 77 10.50 -7.90 -26.18
C SER A 77 11.59 -8.53 -25.30
N ASP A 78 12.44 -7.73 -24.66
CA ASP A 78 13.46 -8.20 -23.72
C ASP A 78 12.88 -8.28 -22.31
N VAL A 79 13.31 -9.28 -21.53
CA VAL A 79 12.81 -9.51 -20.18
C VAL A 79 13.93 -9.64 -19.17
N LEU A 80 13.76 -9.01 -18.00
CA LEU A 80 14.56 -9.23 -16.80
C LEU A 80 13.75 -10.11 -15.85
N VAL A 81 14.29 -11.29 -15.55
CA VAL A 81 13.70 -12.26 -14.63
C VAL A 81 14.37 -12.12 -13.27
N LEU A 82 13.56 -12.03 -12.21
CA LEU A 82 14.02 -11.96 -10.83
C LEU A 82 13.66 -13.26 -10.11
N ARG A 83 14.62 -13.85 -9.43
CA ARG A 83 14.45 -15.10 -8.66
C ARG A 83 15.10 -14.99 -7.29
N ALA A 84 14.67 -15.84 -6.36
CA ALA A 84 15.39 -16.06 -5.11
C ALA A 84 16.66 -16.89 -5.38
N SER A 85 17.77 -16.56 -4.71
CA SER A 85 19.07 -17.24 -4.90
C SER A 85 19.13 -18.66 -4.31
N ASP A 86 18.23 -18.99 -3.39
CA ASP A 86 18.09 -20.30 -2.75
C ASP A 86 17.04 -21.20 -3.43
N GLY A 87 16.45 -20.73 -4.54
CA GLY A 87 15.57 -21.53 -5.37
C GLY A 87 16.33 -22.51 -6.27
N THR A 88 15.82 -23.72 -6.43
CA THR A 88 16.17 -24.58 -7.57
C THR A 88 15.62 -23.95 -8.86
N GLU A 89 16.29 -24.14 -10.00
CA GLU A 89 15.85 -23.61 -11.32
C GLU A 89 14.41 -24.00 -11.71
N THR A 90 13.83 -24.97 -11.00
CA THR A 90 12.46 -25.46 -11.14
C THR A 90 11.38 -24.60 -10.47
N LYS A 91 11.72 -23.63 -9.62
CA LYS A 91 10.74 -22.69 -9.05
C LYS A 91 10.37 -21.60 -10.07
N PRO A 92 9.08 -21.19 -10.16
CA PRO A 92 8.68 -20.09 -11.02
C PRO A 92 9.42 -18.80 -10.62
N PRO A 93 9.69 -17.90 -11.58
CA PRO A 93 10.32 -16.64 -11.29
C PRO A 93 9.44 -15.77 -10.39
N VAL A 94 10.07 -15.03 -9.48
CA VAL A 94 9.39 -14.12 -8.56
C VAL A 94 8.84 -12.90 -9.30
N ALA A 95 9.54 -12.43 -10.35
CA ALA A 95 9.02 -11.44 -11.27
C ALA A 95 9.62 -11.59 -12.67
N VAL A 96 8.88 -11.15 -13.68
CA VAL A 96 9.34 -11.00 -15.06
C VAL A 96 9.02 -9.58 -15.52
N LEU A 97 10.05 -8.74 -15.62
CA LEU A 97 9.94 -7.34 -16.01
C LEU A 97 10.31 -7.20 -17.50
N SER A 98 9.41 -6.67 -18.32
CA SER A 98 9.68 -6.38 -19.74
C SER A 98 9.75 -4.89 -20.00
N GLY A 99 10.41 -4.49 -21.09
CA GLY A 99 10.40 -3.10 -21.55
C GLY A 99 8.99 -2.59 -21.94
N LYS A 100 8.04 -3.49 -22.16
CA LYS A 100 6.63 -3.16 -22.43
C LYS A 100 5.88 -2.77 -21.16
N ASN A 101 6.23 -3.38 -20.03
CA ASN A 101 5.44 -3.30 -18.79
C ASN A 101 6.13 -2.52 -17.67
N ALA A 102 7.42 -2.17 -17.83
CA ALA A 102 8.17 -1.44 -16.82
C ALA A 102 9.14 -0.44 -17.48
N THR A 103 9.19 0.78 -16.96
CA THR A 103 10.13 1.82 -17.39
C THR A 103 10.42 2.80 -16.23
N GLY A 104 11.54 3.50 -16.27
CA GLY A 104 11.89 4.51 -15.28
C GLY A 104 12.39 3.95 -13.95
N ALA A 105 12.05 4.60 -12.84
CA ALA A 105 12.50 4.23 -11.50
C ALA A 105 11.37 3.63 -10.66
N PHE A 106 11.60 2.49 -10.02
CA PHE A 106 10.59 1.76 -9.25
C PHE A 106 11.20 0.72 -8.31
N TYR A 107 10.40 0.19 -7.38
CA TYR A 107 10.79 -0.97 -6.57
C TYR A 107 10.32 -2.27 -7.20
N SER A 108 11.12 -3.33 -7.09
CA SER A 108 10.72 -4.69 -7.48
C SER A 108 9.60 -5.20 -6.57
N THR A 109 8.96 -6.31 -6.98
CA THR A 109 8.27 -7.16 -6.00
C THR A 109 9.27 -7.72 -4.98
N ALA A 110 8.74 -8.19 -3.85
CA ALA A 110 9.49 -8.79 -2.77
C ALA A 110 9.99 -10.18 -3.16
N ILE A 111 11.26 -10.45 -2.85
CA ILE A 111 11.93 -11.69 -3.17
C ILE A 111 12.32 -12.35 -1.85
N SER A 112 11.58 -13.38 -1.47
CA SER A 112 11.87 -14.17 -0.27
C SER A 112 12.94 -15.22 -0.60
N GLY A 113 14.02 -15.24 0.17
CA GLY A 113 15.11 -16.18 -0.01
C GLY A 113 16.39 -15.73 0.68
N ASN A 114 17.53 -16.31 0.28
CA ASN A 114 18.85 -15.92 0.80
C ASN A 114 19.48 -14.74 0.03
N GLY A 115 18.84 -14.27 -1.03
CA GLY A 115 19.37 -13.30 -1.96
C GLY A 115 18.59 -13.31 -3.27
N VAL A 116 19.10 -12.62 -4.28
CA VAL A 116 18.39 -12.39 -5.54
C VAL A 116 19.23 -12.81 -6.74
N VAL A 117 18.62 -13.45 -7.72
CA VAL A 117 19.20 -13.72 -9.04
C VAL A 117 18.47 -12.88 -10.08
N LEU A 118 19.25 -12.15 -10.88
CA LEU A 118 18.80 -11.32 -11.99
C LEU A 118 19.23 -11.97 -13.30
N GLU A 119 18.29 -12.26 -14.18
CA GLU A 119 18.54 -12.91 -15.46
C GLU A 119 17.91 -12.12 -16.60
N LEU A 120 18.73 -11.51 -17.45
CA LEU A 120 18.26 -10.79 -18.63
C LEU A 120 18.19 -11.75 -19.82
N PHE A 121 17.06 -11.80 -20.51
CA PHE A 121 16.89 -12.56 -21.74
C PHE A 121 16.63 -11.60 -22.89
N LYS A 122 17.61 -11.46 -23.79
CA LYS A 122 17.46 -10.66 -25.01
C LYS A 122 16.83 -11.51 -26.12
N THR A 123 15.80 -10.97 -26.77
CA THR A 123 15.19 -11.62 -27.93
C THR A 123 15.94 -11.27 -29.21
N PRO A 124 16.08 -12.21 -30.17
CA PRO A 124 16.68 -11.92 -31.46
C PRO A 124 15.68 -11.15 -32.32
N VAL A 125 15.71 -9.82 -32.29
CA VAL A 125 14.95 -8.97 -33.20
C VAL A 125 15.89 -8.31 -34.22
N PRO A 126 15.57 -8.32 -35.53
CA PRO A 126 16.33 -7.58 -36.54
C PRO A 126 16.24 -6.09 -36.24
N GLY A 127 17.39 -5.41 -36.19
CA GLY A 127 17.50 -4.10 -35.57
C GLY A 127 16.54 -3.04 -36.10
N GLN A 128 16.06 -2.20 -35.20
CA GLN A 128 15.92 -0.76 -35.40
C GLN A 128 15.47 -0.11 -34.08
N SER A 129 16.37 0.63 -33.45
CA SER A 129 16.02 1.90 -32.82
C SER A 129 17.31 2.58 -32.38
N ARG A 130 17.72 3.61 -33.11
CA ARG A 130 18.69 4.61 -32.64
C ARG A 130 18.01 5.50 -31.60
N SER A 131 17.54 4.91 -30.50
CA SER A 131 17.11 5.71 -29.37
C SER A 131 18.34 6.30 -28.71
N THR A 132 18.36 7.62 -28.51
CA THR A 132 19.36 8.33 -27.71
C THR A 132 19.21 8.06 -26.21
N SER A 133 18.10 7.41 -25.79
CA SER A 133 17.87 7.01 -24.40
C SER A 133 18.71 5.79 -24.04
N CYS A 134 19.34 5.86 -22.87
CA CYS A 134 20.09 4.77 -22.27
C CYS A 134 19.29 3.45 -22.18
N ARG A 135 19.82 2.34 -22.71
CA ARG A 135 19.17 1.00 -22.63
C ARG A 135 19.83 0.15 -21.57
N GLY A 136 19.03 -0.49 -20.74
CA GLY A 136 19.48 -1.29 -19.60
C GLY A 136 18.71 -0.99 -18.33
N PHE A 137 19.24 -1.48 -17.21
CA PHE A 137 18.69 -1.21 -15.89
C PHE A 137 19.80 -0.90 -14.89
N THR A 138 19.43 -0.20 -13.82
CA THR A 138 20.30 0.19 -12.71
C THR A 138 19.52 0.03 -11.43
N ILE A 139 20.06 -0.75 -10.50
CA ILE A 139 19.56 -0.90 -9.14
C ILE A 139 20.53 -0.16 -8.23
N SER A 140 20.02 0.83 -7.49
CA SER A 140 20.85 1.71 -6.66
C SER A 140 20.76 1.40 -5.15
N ARG A 141 19.85 0.52 -4.75
CA ARG A 141 19.67 0.06 -3.36
C ARG A 141 18.70 -1.12 -3.31
N PHE A 142 18.66 -1.78 -2.18
CA PHE A 142 17.60 -2.71 -1.84
C PHE A 142 17.21 -2.59 -0.36
N LEU A 143 15.99 -3.02 -0.05
CA LEU A 143 15.52 -3.19 1.31
C LEU A 143 15.66 -4.66 1.67
N PHE A 144 16.15 -4.93 2.88
CA PHE A 144 16.25 -6.27 3.43
C PHE A 144 15.51 -6.38 4.76
N THR A 145 14.64 -7.38 4.86
CA THR A 145 13.98 -7.76 6.12
C THR A 145 14.39 -9.17 6.50
N PRO A 146 15.13 -9.39 7.61
CA PRO A 146 15.53 -10.71 8.07
C PRO A 146 14.34 -11.64 8.36
N GLN A 147 14.46 -12.92 8.03
CA GLN A 147 13.43 -13.94 8.31
C GLN A 147 13.10 -14.04 9.80
N ALA A 148 14.07 -13.86 10.69
CA ALA A 148 13.82 -13.89 12.14
C ALA A 148 12.78 -12.84 12.59
N LEU A 149 12.67 -11.71 11.87
CA LEU A 149 11.66 -10.68 12.16
C LEU A 149 10.30 -11.03 11.59
N VAL A 150 10.28 -11.75 10.47
CA VAL A 150 9.07 -12.35 9.93
C VAL A 150 8.52 -13.38 10.92
N ASP A 151 9.39 -14.23 11.47
CA ASP A 151 9.03 -15.28 12.42
C ASP A 151 8.65 -14.69 13.80
N GLU A 152 9.34 -13.64 14.28
CA GLU A 152 9.00 -12.94 15.52
C GLU A 152 7.66 -12.20 15.41
N ALA A 153 7.39 -11.57 14.26
CA ALA A 153 6.09 -10.98 13.97
C ALA A 153 4.97 -12.02 13.90
N GLN A 154 5.25 -13.26 13.47
CA GLN A 154 4.31 -14.38 13.54
C GLN A 154 4.13 -14.90 14.98
N HIS A 155 5.19 -14.96 15.78
CA HIS A 155 5.10 -15.39 17.17
C HIS A 155 4.34 -14.39 18.08
N LEU A 156 4.49 -13.09 17.82
CA LEU A 156 3.70 -12.06 18.48
C LEU A 156 2.20 -12.14 18.14
N GLN A 157 1.82 -12.66 16.96
CA GLN A 157 0.40 -12.93 16.63
C GLN A 157 -0.19 -14.05 17.49
N VAL A 158 0.60 -15.10 17.76
CA VAL A 158 0.18 -16.26 18.57
C VAL A 158 0.03 -15.89 20.05
N ALA A 159 0.85 -14.96 20.55
CA ALA A 159 0.78 -14.48 21.94
C ALA A 159 -0.39 -13.51 22.21
N VAL A 160 -1.06 -13.00 21.17
CA VAL A 160 -2.16 -12.00 21.26
C VAL A 160 -3.56 -12.64 21.08
N GLU A 161 -3.68 -13.97 21.04
CA GLU A 161 -4.97 -14.67 20.82
C GLU A 161 -5.76 -14.14 19.60
N VAL A 162 -5.07 -13.77 18.52
CA VAL A 162 -5.73 -13.51 17.23
C VAL A 162 -6.01 -14.87 16.57
N PRO A 163 -7.28 -15.23 16.25
CA PRO A 163 -7.58 -16.54 15.69
C PRO A 163 -6.96 -16.72 14.30
N LEU A 164 -6.30 -17.85 14.10
CA LEU A 164 -5.88 -18.36 12.79
C LEU A 164 -7.10 -18.92 12.04
N THR A 165 -7.44 -18.39 10.86
CA THR A 165 -8.37 -19.07 9.95
C THR A 165 -7.61 -19.78 8.82
N ASN A 166 -8.10 -20.98 8.52
CA ASN A 166 -7.46 -22.00 7.70
C ASN A 166 -7.23 -21.56 6.25
N LEU A 167 -5.99 -21.75 5.77
CA LEU A 167 -5.71 -21.90 4.35
C LEU A 167 -6.35 -23.19 3.83
N THR A 168 -7.49 -23.09 3.16
CA THR A 168 -7.92 -24.13 2.22
C THR A 168 -8.12 -23.51 0.84
N SER A 169 -7.10 -23.70 0.00
CA SER A 169 -7.16 -24.01 -1.42
C SER A 169 -8.45 -23.57 -2.16
N MET A 170 -8.45 -22.35 -2.70
CA MET A 170 -9.38 -21.99 -3.78
C MET A 170 -8.81 -22.45 -5.12
N THR A 171 -9.12 -23.69 -5.46
CA THR A 171 -9.24 -24.13 -6.85
C THR A 171 -10.64 -23.80 -7.34
N ASP A 172 -10.68 -23.00 -8.40
CA ASP A 172 -11.70 -22.79 -9.43
C ASP A 172 -13.16 -23.27 -9.21
N THR A 173 -14.06 -22.39 -9.63
CA THR A 173 -15.49 -22.59 -9.98
C THR A 173 -16.45 -23.03 -8.85
N ASP A 174 -17.13 -22.07 -8.23
CA ASP A 174 -18.61 -22.05 -8.26
C ASP A 174 -19.16 -20.68 -7.87
N ASP A 175 -20.13 -20.25 -8.67
CA ASP A 175 -20.81 -18.96 -8.69
C ASP A 175 -21.95 -18.97 -7.66
N ASN A 176 -21.64 -18.73 -6.37
CA ASN A 176 -22.61 -18.39 -5.30
C ASN A 176 -21.95 -18.19 -3.93
N ASP A 177 -21.20 -17.11 -3.74
CA ASP A 177 -20.88 -16.66 -2.39
C ASP A 177 -20.84 -15.12 -2.34
N HIS A 178 -21.47 -14.53 -1.34
CA HIS A 178 -21.70 -13.09 -1.16
C HIS A 178 -20.41 -12.30 -0.85
N VAL A 179 -19.39 -12.39 -1.71
CA VAL A 179 -18.04 -11.85 -1.49
C VAL A 179 -17.86 -10.54 -2.27
N ASN A 180 -17.76 -9.43 -1.53
CA ASN A 180 -17.09 -8.16 -1.88
C ASN A 180 -17.23 -7.67 -3.34
N ASN A 181 -18.44 -7.41 -3.81
CA ASN A 181 -18.68 -6.93 -5.17
C ASN A 181 -18.49 -5.41 -5.28
N GLU A 182 -17.26 -4.89 -5.14
CA GLU A 182 -16.98 -3.46 -5.42
C GLU A 182 -17.38 -3.12 -6.86
N SER A 183 -18.37 -2.25 -7.02
CA SER A 183 -19.08 -2.09 -8.30
C SER A 183 -19.21 -0.62 -8.70
N LEU A 184 -18.97 -0.37 -10.00
CA LEU A 184 -19.48 0.83 -10.67
C LEU A 184 -21.00 0.78 -10.62
N CYS A 185 -21.61 1.85 -10.12
CA CYS A 185 -23.06 1.96 -9.97
C CYS A 185 -23.68 2.57 -11.25
N GLY A 186 -23.19 2.18 -12.42
CA GLY A 186 -23.47 2.82 -13.69
C GLY A 186 -22.21 3.00 -14.54
N ALA A 187 -22.10 4.14 -15.22
CA ALA A 187 -20.83 4.55 -15.84
C ALA A 187 -19.92 5.12 -14.76
N ASP A 188 -18.60 4.91 -14.86
CA ASP A 188 -17.64 5.53 -13.93
C ASP A 188 -17.68 7.06 -14.06
N GLU A 189 -18.18 7.73 -13.03
CA GLU A 189 -18.26 9.18 -12.93
C GLU A 189 -17.12 9.78 -12.10
N SER A 190 -16.15 8.96 -11.66
CA SER A 190 -14.95 9.46 -11.02
C SER A 190 -14.05 10.21 -12.01
N VAL A 191 -13.27 11.15 -11.49
CA VAL A 191 -12.27 11.88 -12.29
C VAL A 191 -10.91 11.75 -11.68
N GLU A 192 -9.86 11.90 -12.49
CA GLU A 192 -8.50 12.05 -11.95
C GLU A 192 -8.46 13.17 -10.92
N ALA A 193 -7.76 12.97 -9.80
CA ALA A 193 -7.78 13.94 -8.70
C ALA A 193 -7.42 15.37 -9.15
N ALA A 194 -6.46 15.50 -10.09
CA ALA A 194 -6.06 16.79 -10.65
C ALA A 194 -7.17 17.51 -11.45
N CYS A 195 -8.17 16.77 -11.93
CA CYS A 195 -9.33 17.30 -12.65
C CYS A 195 -10.50 17.72 -11.75
N ALA A 196 -10.48 17.40 -10.46
CA ALA A 196 -11.58 17.75 -9.56
C ALA A 196 -11.95 19.26 -9.59
N PRO A 197 -11.00 20.23 -9.58
CA PRO A 197 -11.33 21.65 -9.72
C PRO A 197 -12.13 21.99 -10.99
N ASN A 198 -11.83 21.34 -12.11
CA ASN A 198 -12.50 21.64 -13.39
C ASN A 198 -13.80 20.83 -13.58
N ALA A 199 -13.94 19.69 -12.90
CA ALA A 199 -15.07 18.79 -13.06
C ALA A 199 -16.24 19.08 -12.11
N THR A 200 -16.02 19.83 -11.03
CA THR A 200 -17.05 20.32 -10.11
C THR A 200 -17.07 21.86 -10.07
N ASN A 201 -17.70 22.46 -9.05
CA ASN A 201 -17.46 23.85 -8.71
C ASN A 201 -15.98 24.02 -8.32
N SER A 202 -15.25 24.90 -9.02
CA SER A 202 -13.80 25.13 -8.84
C SER A 202 -13.35 25.19 -7.39
N ALA A 203 -14.09 25.92 -6.53
CA ALA A 203 -13.72 26.05 -5.13
C ALA A 203 -13.86 24.74 -4.34
N GLU A 204 -14.92 23.97 -4.60
CA GLU A 204 -15.16 22.68 -3.94
C GLU A 204 -14.15 21.63 -4.43
N GLY A 205 -13.87 21.61 -5.74
CA GLY A 205 -12.91 20.68 -6.35
C GLY A 205 -11.48 20.93 -5.90
N GLU A 206 -11.09 22.19 -5.67
CA GLU A 206 -9.80 22.54 -5.07
C GLU A 206 -9.65 21.97 -3.65
N ILE A 207 -10.71 22.05 -2.84
CA ILE A 207 -10.69 21.48 -1.49
C ILE A 207 -10.67 19.95 -1.54
N MET A 208 -11.48 19.33 -2.40
CA MET A 208 -11.48 17.88 -2.60
C MET A 208 -10.08 17.38 -2.99
N LEU A 209 -9.41 18.05 -3.94
CA LEU A 209 -8.04 17.75 -4.35
C LEU A 209 -7.07 17.91 -3.16
N ALA A 210 -7.12 19.03 -2.43
CA ALA A 210 -6.25 19.26 -1.28
C ALA A 210 -6.42 18.19 -0.20
N LYS A 211 -7.67 17.83 0.12
CA LYS A 211 -8.01 16.82 1.14
C LYS A 211 -7.77 15.40 0.66
N SER A 212 -7.61 15.15 -0.64
CA SER A 212 -7.22 13.84 -1.17
C SER A 212 -5.73 13.52 -1.00
N ARG A 213 -4.87 14.51 -0.72
CA ARG A 213 -3.41 14.35 -0.68
C ARG A 213 -2.91 13.32 0.36
N PRO A 214 -3.50 13.21 1.57
CA PRO A 214 -3.12 12.18 2.55
C PRO A 214 -3.64 10.78 2.23
N VAL A 215 -4.31 10.58 1.09
CA VAL A 215 -4.75 9.28 0.60
C VAL A 215 -3.68 8.67 -0.31
N ALA A 216 -3.38 7.41 -0.06
CA ALA A 216 -2.31 6.63 -0.69
C ALA A 216 -2.86 5.40 -1.41
N ARG A 217 -2.13 5.01 -2.46
CA ARG A 217 -2.23 3.69 -3.07
C ARG A 217 -1.43 2.71 -2.22
N LEU A 218 -2.05 1.57 -1.91
CA LEU A 218 -1.38 0.44 -1.28
C LEU A 218 -1.13 -0.62 -2.34
N SER A 219 0.10 -1.12 -2.40
CA SER A 219 0.44 -2.33 -3.15
C SER A 219 0.91 -3.36 -2.15
N ILE A 220 0.10 -4.40 -1.93
CA ILE A 220 0.36 -5.43 -0.94
C ILE A 220 0.74 -6.70 -1.68
N ILE A 221 1.90 -7.24 -1.32
CA ILE A 221 2.37 -8.51 -1.88
C ILE A 221 1.73 -9.64 -1.08
N LYS A 222 0.89 -10.42 -1.76
CA LYS A 222 0.10 -11.54 -1.23
C LYS A 222 0.61 -12.87 -1.79
N ASP A 223 0.09 -13.97 -1.26
CA ASP A 223 0.34 -15.35 -1.73
C ASP A 223 1.82 -15.67 -1.93
N ASN A 224 2.63 -15.45 -0.89
CA ASN A 224 4.07 -15.69 -0.90
C ASN A 224 4.85 -14.96 -2.02
N GLY A 225 4.36 -13.81 -2.49
CA GLY A 225 5.03 -13.05 -3.54
C GLY A 225 4.38 -13.14 -4.92
N MET A 226 3.36 -13.98 -5.09
CA MET A 226 2.80 -14.32 -6.41
C MET A 226 1.76 -13.31 -6.90
N VAL A 227 1.13 -12.55 -6.01
CA VAL A 227 0.04 -11.62 -6.34
C VAL A 227 0.31 -10.25 -5.72
N ILE A 228 0.02 -9.19 -6.45
CA ILE A 228 -0.02 -7.82 -5.91
C ILE A 228 -1.48 -7.41 -5.82
N ALA A 229 -1.98 -7.32 -4.60
CA ALA A 229 -3.26 -6.70 -4.31
C ALA A 229 -3.10 -5.18 -4.25
N TYR A 230 -4.09 -4.46 -4.77
CA TYR A 230 -4.16 -3.01 -4.64
C TYR A 230 -5.29 -2.66 -3.68
N CYS A 231 -5.03 -1.70 -2.82
CA CYS A 231 -6.02 -1.11 -1.93
C CYS A 231 -5.78 0.40 -1.81
N THR A 232 -6.66 1.08 -1.10
CA THR A 232 -6.53 2.47 -0.70
C THR A 232 -6.29 2.55 0.81
N GLY A 233 -5.46 3.48 1.24
CA GLY A 233 -5.28 3.80 2.66
C GLY A 233 -4.99 5.28 2.84
N TRP A 234 -5.02 5.77 4.07
CA TRP A 234 -4.86 7.21 4.32
C TRP A 234 -4.27 7.53 5.68
N LEU A 235 -3.57 8.67 5.79
CA LEU A 235 -2.94 9.11 7.04
C LEU A 235 -4.00 9.44 8.09
N LEU A 236 -3.99 8.69 9.20
CA LEU A 236 -4.88 8.82 10.32
C LEU A 236 -4.17 9.55 11.48
N GLY A 237 -4.51 10.83 11.67
CA GLY A 237 -3.96 11.62 12.76
C GLY A 237 -2.47 11.99 12.59
N CYS A 238 -1.89 12.48 13.69
CA CYS A 238 -0.61 13.22 13.69
C CYS A 238 0.61 12.40 14.14
N GLU A 239 0.49 11.07 14.24
CA GLU A 239 1.53 10.18 14.78
C GLU A 239 2.08 9.17 13.77
N GLY A 240 1.88 9.42 12.47
CA GLY A 240 2.39 8.56 11.39
C GLY A 240 1.63 7.26 11.19
N HIS A 241 0.35 7.23 11.57
CA HIS A 241 -0.53 6.09 11.34
C HIS A 241 -1.22 6.19 9.98
N LEU A 242 -1.44 5.05 9.36
CA LEU A 242 -2.26 4.88 8.17
C LEU A 242 -3.32 3.83 8.46
N ILE A 243 -4.54 4.06 7.99
CA ILE A 243 -5.66 3.11 8.09
C ILE A 243 -6.09 2.64 6.71
N THR A 244 -6.53 1.39 6.62
CA THR A 244 -7.11 0.71 5.44
C THR A 244 -8.00 -0.44 5.92
N ASN A 245 -8.50 -1.31 5.03
CA ASN A 245 -9.26 -2.49 5.43
C ASN A 245 -8.40 -3.62 5.99
N GLN A 246 -8.99 -4.48 6.82
CA GLN A 246 -8.33 -5.67 7.35
C GLN A 246 -8.11 -6.70 6.24
N HIS A 247 -9.03 -6.84 5.29
CA HIS A 247 -8.81 -7.74 4.15
C HIS A 247 -7.64 -7.29 3.26
N CYS A 248 -7.29 -6.01 3.27
CA CYS A 248 -6.08 -5.49 2.62
C CYS A 248 -4.81 -5.83 3.40
N ILE A 249 -4.79 -5.54 4.70
CA ILE A 249 -3.66 -5.83 5.60
C ILE A 249 -4.17 -6.68 6.77
N SER A 250 -4.13 -8.00 6.60
CA SER A 250 -4.76 -8.92 7.54
C SER A 250 -3.86 -9.29 8.72
N ASN A 251 -2.55 -9.13 8.54
CA ASN A 251 -1.54 -9.58 9.48
C ASN A 251 -0.22 -8.80 9.31
N ASN A 252 0.78 -9.10 10.16
CA ASN A 252 2.08 -8.42 10.11
C ASN A 252 2.84 -8.65 8.80
N GLN A 253 2.69 -9.83 8.17
CA GLN A 253 3.34 -10.11 6.90
C GLN A 253 2.80 -9.22 5.80
N ASP A 254 1.48 -9.02 5.75
CA ASP A 254 0.86 -8.07 4.82
C ASP A 254 1.36 -6.64 5.06
N ALA A 255 1.47 -6.22 6.34
CA ALA A 255 1.96 -4.88 6.68
C ALA A 255 3.42 -4.69 6.21
N LEU A 256 4.28 -5.68 6.41
CA LEU A 256 5.66 -5.68 5.91
C LEU A 256 5.73 -5.68 4.38
N ASN A 257 4.79 -6.37 3.73
CA ASN A 257 4.69 -6.50 2.29
C ASN A 257 3.99 -5.30 1.62
N THR A 258 3.51 -4.34 2.41
CA THR A 258 2.76 -3.20 1.89
C THR A 258 3.71 -2.07 1.51
N LYS A 259 3.69 -1.71 0.22
CA LYS A 259 4.22 -0.43 -0.26
C LYS A 259 3.12 0.63 -0.14
N VAL A 260 3.43 1.74 0.51
CA VAL A 260 2.53 2.90 0.60
C VAL A 260 3.02 3.98 -0.36
N GLU A 261 2.14 4.42 -1.25
CA GLU A 261 2.46 5.42 -2.28
C GLU A 261 1.50 6.61 -2.22
N PHE A 262 1.96 7.72 -1.65
CA PHE A 262 1.21 8.98 -1.62
C PHE A 262 1.42 9.77 -2.89
N LEU A 263 0.42 10.57 -3.25
CA LEU A 263 0.44 11.45 -4.42
C LEU A 263 0.68 10.68 -5.74
N ALA A 264 0.26 9.40 -5.81
CA ALA A 264 0.19 8.66 -7.06
C ALA A 264 -0.99 9.15 -7.90
N GLN A 265 -0.82 10.20 -8.68
CA GLN A 265 -1.88 10.89 -9.42
C GLN A 265 -1.30 11.68 -10.58
N SER A 266 -2.14 12.09 -11.55
CA SER A 266 -1.70 13.01 -12.60
C SER A 266 -1.23 14.33 -12.00
N THR A 267 -0.22 14.91 -12.64
CA THR A 267 0.37 16.19 -12.27
C THR A 267 -0.56 17.36 -12.59
N SER A 268 -1.40 17.21 -13.62
CA SER A 268 -2.34 18.21 -14.10
C SER A 268 -3.52 17.56 -14.83
N CYS A 269 -4.68 18.21 -14.80
CA CYS A 269 -5.85 17.72 -15.51
C CYS A 269 -5.63 17.73 -17.03
N GLY A 270 -5.80 16.56 -17.68
CA GLY A 270 -5.63 16.45 -19.13
C GLY A 270 -4.18 16.58 -19.61
N GLY A 271 -3.20 16.43 -18.72
CA GLY A 271 -1.76 16.57 -19.03
C GLY A 271 -1.17 15.52 -19.96
N GLY A 272 -1.98 14.59 -20.50
CA GLY A 272 -1.56 13.52 -21.39
C GLY A 272 -0.93 12.31 -20.68
N GLU A 273 -0.88 12.31 -19.35
CA GLU A 273 -0.50 11.15 -18.55
C GLU A 273 -1.63 10.09 -18.59
N ALA A 274 -1.27 8.83 -18.85
CA ALA A 274 -2.22 7.72 -18.78
C ALA A 274 -2.22 7.14 -17.35
N CYS A 275 -3.11 7.64 -16.50
CA CYS A 275 -3.22 7.20 -15.10
C CYS A 275 -4.16 6.00 -14.89
N ASP A 276 -4.81 5.50 -15.93
CA ASP A 276 -5.82 4.43 -15.96
C ASP A 276 -5.21 3.02 -16.07
N SER A 277 -4.02 2.82 -15.49
CA SER A 277 -3.39 1.50 -15.41
C SER A 277 -2.72 1.26 -14.05
N ARG A 278 -2.60 -0.01 -13.67
CA ARG A 278 -2.03 -0.45 -12.39
C ARG A 278 -0.63 0.15 -12.19
N GLY A 279 -0.44 0.90 -11.11
CA GLY A 279 0.86 1.50 -10.79
C GLY A 279 1.17 2.81 -11.55
N ALA A 280 0.31 3.25 -12.46
CA ALA A 280 0.53 4.47 -13.23
C ALA A 280 0.52 5.73 -12.36
N CYS A 281 1.08 6.79 -12.92
CA CYS A 281 1.25 8.10 -12.28
C CYS A 281 1.88 7.94 -10.89
N PRO A 282 3.13 7.43 -10.82
CA PRO A 282 3.77 7.06 -9.57
C PRO A 282 3.97 8.27 -8.68
N GLY A 283 3.74 8.07 -7.39
CA GLY A 283 3.87 9.11 -6.39
C GLY A 283 5.33 9.33 -6.00
N PRO A 284 5.77 10.57 -5.75
CA PRO A 284 7.13 10.87 -5.29
C PRO A 284 7.43 10.38 -3.86
N ILE A 285 6.44 9.78 -3.18
CA ILE A 285 6.53 9.35 -1.79
C ILE A 285 6.20 7.85 -1.74
N GLY A 286 7.23 7.02 -1.88
CA GLY A 286 7.14 5.59 -1.59
C GLY A 286 7.73 5.32 -0.22
N VAL A 287 6.90 5.22 0.83
CA VAL A 287 7.40 4.79 2.14
C VAL A 287 7.48 3.27 2.15
N THR A 288 8.60 2.76 2.64
CA THR A 288 9.17 1.47 2.24
C THR A 288 8.91 0.32 3.21
N SER A 289 8.12 0.53 4.27
CA SER A 289 7.60 -0.54 5.14
C SER A 289 6.55 0.01 6.10
N THR A 290 5.63 -0.85 6.52
CA THR A 290 4.66 -0.53 7.56
C THR A 290 4.69 -1.56 8.68
N THR A 291 4.28 -1.18 9.88
CA THR A 291 4.13 -2.07 11.03
C THR A 291 2.68 -2.08 11.46
N LEU A 292 2.07 -3.26 11.58
CA LEU A 292 0.68 -3.36 12.04
C LEU A 292 0.58 -2.88 13.50
N VAL A 293 -0.41 -2.03 13.77
CA VAL A 293 -0.70 -1.49 15.10
C VAL A 293 -1.97 -2.11 15.66
N ALA A 294 -3.01 -2.21 14.83
CA ALA A 294 -4.27 -2.82 15.17
C ALA A 294 -4.98 -3.34 13.92
N ALA A 295 -5.79 -4.39 14.08
CA ALA A 295 -6.72 -4.84 13.08
C ALA A 295 -8.03 -5.27 13.73
N SER A 296 -9.12 -5.26 12.97
CA SER A 296 -10.41 -5.85 13.32
C SER A 296 -10.98 -6.51 12.09
N GLU A 297 -11.16 -7.83 12.13
CA GLU A 297 -11.83 -8.59 11.07
C GLU A 297 -13.34 -8.28 11.07
N GLU A 298 -13.95 -8.18 12.26
CA GLU A 298 -15.38 -7.86 12.40
C GLU A 298 -15.74 -6.49 11.82
N LEU A 299 -14.88 -5.48 12.01
CA LEU A 299 -15.08 -4.14 11.47
C LEU A 299 -14.38 -3.94 10.14
N ASP A 300 -13.63 -4.91 9.64
CA ASP A 300 -12.77 -4.84 8.47
C ASP A 300 -11.88 -3.58 8.38
N TYR A 301 -11.13 -3.26 9.45
CA TYR A 301 -10.10 -2.21 9.40
C TYR A 301 -8.74 -2.72 9.88
N ALA A 302 -7.68 -2.13 9.35
CA ALA A 302 -6.31 -2.27 9.84
C ALA A 302 -5.63 -0.89 9.95
N VAL A 303 -4.97 -0.65 11.08
CA VAL A 303 -4.11 0.51 11.31
C VAL A 303 -2.67 0.04 11.31
N VAL A 304 -1.83 0.68 10.49
CA VAL A 304 -0.40 0.47 10.43
C VAL A 304 0.34 1.77 10.75
N ARG A 305 1.58 1.66 11.21
CA ARG A 305 2.51 2.78 11.36
C ARG A 305 3.46 2.82 10.17
N ILE A 306 3.71 4.02 9.67
CA ILE A 306 4.60 4.25 8.52
C ILE A 306 6.06 4.33 8.98
N GLY A 307 6.91 3.47 8.42
CA GLY A 307 8.32 3.31 8.81
C GLY A 307 8.56 2.12 9.74
N THR A 308 9.81 1.67 9.87
CA THR A 308 10.21 0.58 10.76
C THR A 308 10.74 1.12 12.10
N ASN A 309 10.36 0.46 13.20
CA ASN A 309 11.02 0.45 14.52
C ASN A 309 11.78 1.71 14.94
N ASP A 310 11.11 2.63 15.62
CA ASP A 310 11.64 3.85 16.27
C ASP A 310 12.43 4.84 15.40
N THR A 311 12.78 4.48 14.17
CA THR A 311 13.22 5.45 13.17
C THR A 311 12.00 6.19 12.67
N VAL A 312 11.80 7.38 13.23
CA VAL A 312 10.84 8.35 12.75
C VAL A 312 11.13 8.56 11.26
N THR A 313 10.31 7.96 10.38
CA THR A 313 10.07 8.49 9.03
C THR A 313 9.95 10.00 9.18
N ASN A 314 10.58 10.82 8.34
CA ASN A 314 10.45 12.28 8.45
C ASN A 314 8.96 12.69 8.30
N LEU A 315 8.19 12.61 9.40
CA LEU A 315 6.74 12.75 9.44
C LEU A 315 6.38 14.19 9.13
N SER A 316 7.20 15.15 9.57
CA SER A 316 7.09 16.55 9.17
C SER A 316 7.13 16.71 7.65
N GLY A 317 8.12 16.12 6.98
CA GLY A 317 8.23 16.20 5.52
C GLY A 317 7.14 15.42 4.80
N LEU A 318 6.63 14.33 5.38
CA LEU A 318 5.47 13.62 4.86
C LEU A 318 4.21 14.50 4.94
N TYR A 319 3.91 15.02 6.13
CA TYR A 319 2.74 15.88 6.37
C TYR A 319 2.79 17.18 5.58
N GLU A 320 3.96 17.79 5.40
CA GLU A 320 4.12 18.96 4.54
C GLU A 320 3.73 18.64 3.09
N LYS A 321 4.20 17.51 2.55
CA LYS A 321 3.87 17.10 1.18
C LYS A 321 2.41 16.65 1.02
N THR A 322 1.84 16.00 2.02
CA THR A 322 0.45 15.52 1.97
C THR A 322 -0.56 16.58 2.41
N GLY A 323 -0.14 17.77 2.83
CA GLY A 323 -1.04 18.78 3.40
C GLY A 323 -1.71 18.30 4.70
N GLY A 324 -0.98 17.50 5.49
CA GLY A 324 -1.42 16.96 6.77
C GLY A 324 -1.94 15.53 6.68
N TYR A 325 -2.99 15.27 7.45
CA TYR A 325 -3.64 13.98 7.67
C TYR A 325 -5.17 14.15 7.68
N LEU A 326 -5.90 13.05 7.60
CA LEU A 326 -7.35 13.05 7.75
C LEU A 326 -7.77 12.72 9.17
N GLN A 327 -9.00 13.08 9.50
CA GLN A 327 -9.59 12.90 10.82
C GLN A 327 -10.98 12.27 10.68
N LEU A 328 -11.25 11.28 11.52
CA LEU A 328 -12.56 10.66 11.70
C LEU A 328 -13.52 11.66 12.37
N ARG A 329 -14.76 11.69 11.91
CA ARG A 329 -15.83 12.51 12.49
C ARG A 329 -16.51 11.78 13.63
N ALA A 330 -16.34 12.29 14.86
CA ALA A 330 -16.91 11.67 16.07
C ALA A 330 -18.44 11.51 16.04
N SER A 331 -19.15 12.38 15.32
CA SER A 331 -20.61 12.30 15.18
C SER A 331 -21.08 11.25 14.16
N GLY A 332 -20.17 10.57 13.45
CA GLY A 332 -20.51 9.63 12.39
C GLY A 332 -21.16 10.30 11.17
N ALA A 333 -21.72 9.49 10.27
CA ALA A 333 -22.45 9.93 9.08
C ALA A 333 -23.87 10.45 9.41
N VAL A 334 -24.38 11.34 8.57
CA VAL A 334 -25.72 11.92 8.61
C VAL A 334 -26.42 11.58 7.30
N LEU A 335 -27.64 11.04 7.41
CA LEU A 335 -28.44 10.67 6.25
C LEU A 335 -28.63 11.87 5.29
N LYS A 336 -28.45 11.63 3.99
CA LYS A 336 -28.53 12.60 2.88
C LYS A 336 -27.44 13.67 2.84
N GLU A 337 -26.42 13.62 3.69
CA GLU A 337 -25.30 14.55 3.54
C GLU A 337 -24.47 14.21 2.30
N SER A 338 -23.95 15.24 1.63
CA SER A 338 -23.10 15.08 0.45
C SER A 338 -21.69 14.60 0.82
N ILE A 339 -21.15 13.72 0.00
CA ILE A 339 -19.88 13.02 0.26
C ILE A 339 -19.02 12.94 -1.00
N TYR A 340 -17.72 12.68 -0.82
CA TYR A 340 -16.78 12.36 -1.88
C TYR A 340 -15.74 11.34 -1.40
N ILE A 341 -15.17 10.61 -2.36
CA ILE A 341 -14.33 9.44 -2.13
C ILE A 341 -13.05 9.58 -2.98
N PRO A 342 -11.94 10.08 -2.40
CA PRO A 342 -10.63 9.91 -2.99
C PRO A 342 -10.17 8.46 -2.87
N GLN A 343 -9.79 7.85 -3.98
CA GLN A 343 -9.53 6.40 -4.07
C GLN A 343 -8.50 6.05 -5.16
N HIS A 344 -8.00 4.82 -5.11
CA HIS A 344 -7.13 4.20 -6.12
C HIS A 344 -7.78 2.97 -6.75
N PRO A 345 -8.87 3.13 -7.52
CA PRO A 345 -9.57 2.02 -8.14
C PRO A 345 -8.60 1.31 -9.10
N LEU A 346 -8.64 -0.01 -9.09
CA LEU A 346 -7.80 -0.93 -9.86
C LEU A 346 -6.29 -0.69 -9.68
N GLY A 347 -5.87 0.01 -8.62
CA GLY A 347 -4.47 0.41 -8.44
C GLY A 347 -4.01 1.55 -9.36
N TYR A 348 -4.94 2.32 -9.93
CA TYR A 348 -4.67 3.42 -10.84
C TYR A 348 -4.09 4.65 -10.13
N GLY A 349 -3.75 5.68 -10.91
CA GLY A 349 -3.56 7.01 -10.35
C GLY A 349 -4.84 7.47 -9.64
N LYS A 350 -4.69 8.32 -8.62
CA LYS A 350 -5.77 8.72 -7.73
C LYS A 350 -6.95 9.32 -8.50
N ARG A 351 -8.13 8.86 -8.16
CA ARG A 351 -9.40 9.39 -8.65
C ARG A 351 -10.23 9.89 -7.49
N ILE A 352 -11.10 10.86 -7.76
CA ILE A 352 -12.08 11.35 -6.80
C ILE A 352 -13.46 11.05 -7.40
N ALA A 353 -14.28 10.32 -6.67
CA ALA A 353 -15.67 10.06 -7.01
C ALA A 353 -16.57 10.89 -6.08
N TRP A 354 -17.53 11.63 -6.64
CA TRP A 354 -18.47 12.45 -5.87
C TRP A 354 -19.86 12.52 -6.52
N LEU A 355 -20.06 11.83 -7.65
CA LEU A 355 -21.31 11.82 -8.39
C LEU A 355 -21.96 10.44 -8.30
N TYR A 356 -23.28 10.46 -8.48
CA TYR A 356 -24.09 9.31 -8.82
C TYR A 356 -25.21 9.75 -9.76
N ASN A 357 -25.25 9.18 -10.96
CA ASN A 357 -26.14 9.57 -12.05
C ASN A 357 -26.13 11.08 -12.33
N GLY A 358 -24.93 11.67 -12.39
CA GLY A 358 -24.71 13.09 -12.70
C GLY A 358 -25.14 14.06 -11.58
N GLN A 359 -25.49 13.56 -10.40
CA GLN A 359 -25.86 14.36 -9.24
C GLN A 359 -24.85 14.17 -8.10
N PRO A 360 -24.64 15.16 -7.22
CA PRO A 360 -23.81 14.99 -6.04
C PRO A 360 -24.25 13.77 -5.21
N GLY A 361 -23.32 12.85 -5.01
CA GLY A 361 -23.54 11.65 -4.20
C GLY A 361 -23.70 11.99 -2.73
N ARG A 362 -24.40 11.12 -2.02
CA ARG A 362 -24.78 11.34 -0.62
C ARG A 362 -24.87 10.02 0.14
N VAL A 363 -24.95 10.14 1.46
CA VAL A 363 -25.33 9.03 2.34
C VAL A 363 -26.80 8.68 2.12
N GLU A 364 -27.07 7.44 1.72
CA GLU A 364 -28.42 6.92 1.43
C GLU A 364 -28.95 5.96 2.51
N SER A 365 -28.05 5.37 3.31
CA SER A 365 -28.41 4.52 4.45
C SER A 365 -27.42 4.68 5.60
N LEU A 366 -27.87 4.42 6.82
CA LEU A 366 -27.02 4.31 8.02
C LEU A 366 -27.07 2.88 8.61
N THR A 367 -27.74 1.97 7.93
CA THR A 367 -28.01 0.60 8.38
C THR A 367 -28.02 -0.34 7.18
N VAL A 368 -26.98 -0.31 6.35
CA VAL A 368 -26.77 -1.35 5.33
C VAL A 368 -26.64 -2.70 6.03
N THR A 369 -27.11 -3.76 5.38
CA THR A 369 -27.08 -5.13 5.96
C THR A 369 -26.36 -6.12 5.07
N GLU A 370 -26.26 -5.83 3.78
CA GLU A 370 -25.71 -6.69 2.74
C GLU A 370 -24.18 -6.83 2.85
N CYS A 371 -23.52 -5.83 3.43
CA CYS A 371 -22.08 -5.84 3.72
C CYS A 371 -21.84 -6.24 5.18
N ARG A 372 -22.20 -5.34 6.09
CA ARG A 372 -22.21 -5.56 7.53
C ARG A 372 -23.31 -4.73 8.16
N GLU A 373 -23.99 -5.28 9.16
CA GLU A 373 -25.04 -4.57 9.88
C GLU A 373 -24.53 -3.26 10.49
N GLY A 374 -25.23 -2.16 10.21
CA GLY A 374 -24.89 -0.84 10.73
C GLY A 374 -23.90 -0.04 9.87
N ASP A 375 -23.62 -0.51 8.65
CA ASP A 375 -22.78 0.24 7.71
C ASP A 375 -23.50 1.45 7.09
N VAL A 376 -22.70 2.44 6.71
CA VAL A 376 -23.14 3.61 5.95
C VAL A 376 -23.26 3.24 4.47
N GLY A 377 -24.42 3.51 3.88
CA GLY A 377 -24.74 3.19 2.49
C GLY A 377 -24.67 4.39 1.54
N TYR A 378 -24.14 4.20 0.34
CA TYR A 378 -24.12 5.19 -0.76
C TYR A 378 -24.00 4.52 -2.13
N TYR A 379 -24.19 5.29 -3.21
CA TYR A 379 -24.12 4.80 -4.60
C TYR A 379 -22.97 5.40 -5.43
N ILE A 380 -22.06 6.15 -4.81
CA ILE A 380 -20.88 6.70 -5.49
C ILE A 380 -19.97 5.55 -5.93
N ASP A 381 -19.47 5.65 -7.16
CA ASP A 381 -18.64 4.63 -7.80
C ASP A 381 -17.39 4.24 -7.02
N THR A 382 -17.17 2.94 -6.92
CA THR A 382 -15.98 2.28 -6.37
C THR A 382 -15.66 1.05 -7.22
N GLN A 383 -14.42 0.58 -7.19
CA GLN A 383 -13.98 -0.64 -7.89
C GLN A 383 -12.85 -1.28 -7.10
N GLU A 384 -12.54 -2.55 -7.40
CA GLU A 384 -11.42 -3.31 -6.81
C GLU A 384 -10.23 -2.40 -6.50
N GLY A 385 -9.85 -2.29 -5.22
CA GLY A 385 -8.76 -1.42 -4.76
C GLY A 385 -9.22 -0.08 -4.20
N ALA A 386 -10.52 0.21 -4.26
CA ALA A 386 -11.17 1.24 -3.47
C ALA A 386 -11.28 0.84 -1.99
N SER A 387 -11.16 -0.44 -1.64
CA SER A 387 -11.02 -0.94 -0.27
C SER A 387 -10.15 -0.03 0.60
N GLY A 388 -10.72 0.49 1.68
CA GLY A 388 -10.04 1.33 2.67
C GLY A 388 -10.11 2.83 2.35
N SER A 389 -10.79 3.22 1.26
CA SER A 389 -10.98 4.62 0.89
C SER A 389 -11.77 5.38 1.95
N PRO A 390 -11.35 6.60 2.32
CA PRO A 390 -12.11 7.43 3.23
C PRO A 390 -13.35 8.01 2.54
N ILE A 391 -14.49 7.97 3.22
CA ILE A 391 -15.70 8.69 2.81
C ILE A 391 -15.70 10.03 3.54
N LEU A 392 -15.53 11.13 2.80
CA LEU A 392 -15.47 12.47 3.39
C LEU A 392 -16.78 13.22 3.15
N ALA A 393 -17.30 13.88 4.19
CA ALA A 393 -18.40 14.81 4.03
C ALA A 393 -17.92 16.10 3.36
N THR A 394 -18.66 16.61 2.37
CA THR A 394 -18.29 17.87 1.68
C THR A 394 -18.39 19.10 2.59
N ARG A 395 -19.18 19.03 3.66
CA ARG A 395 -19.42 20.15 4.59
C ARG A 395 -18.22 20.51 5.45
N ASP A 396 -17.49 19.50 5.93
CA ASP A 396 -16.39 19.67 6.89
C ASP A 396 -15.10 18.93 6.49
N HIS A 397 -15.12 18.16 5.41
CA HIS A 397 -13.99 17.38 4.90
C HIS A 397 -13.37 16.46 5.95
N THR A 398 -14.21 15.95 6.86
CA THR A 398 -13.84 14.91 7.82
C THR A 398 -14.38 13.55 7.36
N VAL A 399 -13.70 12.49 7.78
CA VAL A 399 -14.02 11.11 7.37
C VAL A 399 -15.19 10.60 8.20
N ILE A 400 -16.30 10.29 7.54
CA ILE A 400 -17.54 9.84 8.19
C ILE A 400 -17.69 8.32 8.21
N ALA A 401 -17.01 7.65 7.29
CA ALA A 401 -16.98 6.20 7.15
C ALA A 401 -15.76 5.77 6.29
N MET A 402 -15.46 4.47 6.22
CA MET A 402 -14.42 3.90 5.38
C MET A 402 -14.99 2.80 4.47
N HIS A 403 -14.79 2.89 3.16
CA HIS A 403 -15.27 1.88 2.20
C HIS A 403 -14.67 0.51 2.50
N HIS A 404 -15.48 -0.55 2.36
CA HIS A 404 -14.99 -1.93 2.49
C HIS A 404 -15.75 -2.95 1.64
N CYS A 405 -16.96 -2.63 1.20
CA CYS A 405 -17.82 -3.57 0.48
C CYS A 405 -18.74 -2.86 -0.51
N GLY A 406 -19.17 -3.59 -1.54
CA GLY A 406 -20.02 -3.08 -2.62
C GLY A 406 -21.06 -4.07 -3.14
N GLY A 407 -21.87 -3.57 -4.09
CA GLY A 407 -22.91 -4.31 -4.80
C GLY A 407 -24.00 -3.39 -5.35
N CYS A 408 -23.59 -2.21 -5.85
CA CYS A 408 -24.38 -0.99 -6.07
C CYS A 408 -24.63 -0.17 -4.80
N LEU A 409 -25.42 -0.67 -3.83
CA LEU A 409 -25.45 -0.01 -2.52
C LEU A 409 -24.15 -0.35 -1.80
N ASN A 410 -23.16 0.54 -1.93
CA ASN A 410 -21.86 0.38 -1.29
C ASN A 410 -21.97 0.52 0.23
N GLY A 411 -21.21 -0.29 0.95
CA GLY A 411 -21.14 -0.30 2.41
C GLY A 411 -19.82 0.29 2.91
N ALA A 412 -19.90 1.11 3.95
CA ALA A 412 -18.75 1.67 4.62
C ALA A 412 -18.86 1.60 6.14
N ILE A 413 -17.74 1.26 6.76
CA ILE A 413 -17.60 1.12 8.21
C ILE A 413 -17.75 2.51 8.84
N PRO A 414 -18.72 2.73 9.75
CA PRO A 414 -18.92 4.04 10.36
C PRO A 414 -17.68 4.50 11.13
N ALA A 415 -17.34 5.80 11.03
CA ALA A 415 -16.21 6.38 11.75
C ALA A 415 -16.29 6.15 13.27
N GLN A 416 -17.51 6.14 13.82
CA GLN A 416 -17.76 5.89 15.25
C GLN A 416 -17.28 4.51 15.68
N SER A 417 -17.61 3.47 14.91
CA SER A 417 -17.19 2.10 15.19
C SER A 417 -15.66 1.95 15.20
N ILE A 418 -14.98 2.61 14.26
CA ILE A 418 -13.50 2.63 14.21
C ILE A 418 -12.93 3.36 15.44
N ILE A 419 -13.49 4.52 15.81
CA ILE A 419 -13.05 5.30 16.97
C ILE A 419 -13.22 4.48 18.26
N GLU A 420 -14.39 3.88 18.46
CA GLU A 420 -14.74 3.13 19.68
C GLU A 420 -13.82 1.91 19.85
N ASP A 421 -13.61 1.13 18.78
CA ASP A 421 -12.77 -0.06 18.84
C ASP A 421 -11.28 0.29 19.04
N LEU A 422 -10.75 1.32 18.35
CA LEU A 422 -9.37 1.78 18.56
C LEU A 422 -9.15 2.37 19.97
N ALA A 423 -10.16 3.06 20.51
CA ALA A 423 -10.12 3.59 21.87
C ALA A 423 -10.15 2.46 22.90
N ALA A 424 -11.02 1.45 22.71
CA ALA A 424 -11.09 0.27 23.55
C ALA A 424 -9.77 -0.52 23.56
N LYS A 425 -9.09 -0.60 22.41
CA LYS A 425 -7.76 -1.20 22.26
C LYS A 425 -6.62 -0.33 22.81
N GLY A 426 -6.88 0.92 23.18
CA GLY A 426 -5.87 1.84 23.71
C GLY A 426 -4.86 2.35 22.66
N VAL A 427 -5.20 2.26 21.38
CA VAL A 427 -4.30 2.55 20.23
C VAL A 427 -4.86 3.60 19.27
N LEU A 428 -5.90 4.34 19.67
CA LEU A 428 -6.45 5.46 18.91
C LEU A 428 -5.36 6.54 18.72
N PRO A 429 -4.90 6.81 17.47
CA PRO A 429 -3.82 7.77 17.25
C PRO A 429 -4.19 9.18 17.70
N LYS A 430 -3.22 9.98 18.14
CA LYS A 430 -3.50 11.39 18.43
C LYS A 430 -3.93 12.14 17.17
N CYS A 431 -4.75 13.17 17.38
CA CYS A 431 -5.33 13.98 16.31
C CYS A 431 -6.17 13.20 15.28
N SER A 432 -6.49 11.92 15.51
CA SER A 432 -7.27 11.10 14.58
C SER A 432 -8.76 11.45 14.54
N VAL A 433 -9.29 12.11 15.57
CA VAL A 433 -10.69 12.50 15.67
C VAL A 433 -10.83 14.01 15.55
N ALA A 434 -11.72 14.48 14.68
CA ALA A 434 -11.98 15.90 14.47
C ALA A 434 -12.63 16.52 15.72
N LYS A 435 -12.17 17.70 16.13
CA LYS A 435 -12.81 18.46 17.22
C LYS A 435 -14.09 19.11 16.70
N ALA A 436 -15.18 19.02 17.46
CA ALA A 436 -16.42 19.69 17.11
C ALA A 436 -16.21 21.21 16.99
N GLY A 437 -16.46 21.78 15.80
CA GLY A 437 -16.55 23.23 15.59
C GLY A 437 -15.24 24.00 15.34
N GLN A 438 -14.14 23.36 14.95
CA GLN A 438 -12.93 24.08 14.53
C GLN A 438 -12.80 24.06 12.99
N PRO A 439 -12.67 25.21 12.31
CA PRO A 439 -12.16 25.23 10.94
C PRO A 439 -10.72 24.67 10.95
N HIS A 440 -10.42 23.77 10.01
CA HIS A 440 -9.13 23.09 9.94
C HIS A 440 -7.99 24.08 9.71
N ASN A 441 -6.87 23.91 10.43
CA ASN A 441 -5.64 24.68 10.24
C ASN A 441 -5.18 24.59 8.77
N GLU A 442 -4.93 25.75 8.19
CA GLU A 442 -4.23 25.97 6.91
C GLU A 442 -2.77 25.52 6.98
#